data_AF-A0AA85J410-F1
#
_entry.id   AF-A0AA85J410-F1
#
_cell.length_a   1.000
_cell.length_b   1.000
_cell.length_c   1.000
_cell.angle_alpha   90.00
_cell.angle_beta   90.00
_cell.angle_gamma   90.00
#
_symmetry.space_group_name_H-M   'P 1'
#
loop_
_entity.id
_entity.type
_entity.pdbx_description
1 polymer ?
#
loop_
_entity_poly.entity_id
_entity_poly.type
_entity_poly.pdbx_seq_one_letter_code
_entity_poly.pdbx_strand_id
1 'polypeptide(L)'
;MVFKDVNSCRRTDNSFRSKEDANYHRDTSVFEGLPIDMVSIFPLDYMHLVCLGVVRRQLGIWLRLAKQRQLGLGNETIACINERLQAAESCIPKDFQRRCRSLEFLQFWKVTECRLFRMYLGPVVLHDLLPSPLYANFLRLFTSVYILCHPRYHLKLCDTVKQQLRQYVLCFDSLYPDELVYNVHALQHLAEDVSEHGCLDTFSVFPYESHLCQIKGRVRSGFRVAKQVASREVERCVFASSTNAGKSPAELTTPCVTVDLAKQLFRVGKTYHSTVSPDRFVVVNGVPGIICGVGEGNVFKFRPCLDKQPFFNKPFESTKLDIYK
;
A
#
# COMPACT_ATOMS: atom_id res chain seq x y z
N MET A 1 21.27 11.51 7.19
CA MET A 1 21.27 11.26 8.65
C MET A 1 20.81 9.84 8.89
N VAL A 2 21.55 9.08 9.72
CA VAL A 2 21.25 7.70 10.10
C VAL A 2 20.66 7.72 11.51
N PHE A 3 19.62 6.92 11.77
CA PHE A 3 18.82 6.94 13.00
C PHE A 3 19.00 5.62 13.78
N LYS A 4 20.19 5.39 14.34
CA LYS A 4 20.57 4.11 14.97
C LYS A 4 19.85 3.81 16.30
N ASP A 5 19.33 4.82 16.98
CA ASP A 5 18.61 4.63 18.23
C ASP A 5 17.13 4.31 17.96
N VAL A 6 16.65 3.14 18.38
CA VAL A 6 15.25 2.71 18.31
C VAL A 6 14.50 2.83 19.64
N ASN A 7 15.21 3.23 20.71
CA ASN A 7 14.69 3.30 22.08
C ASN A 7 14.64 4.74 22.61
N SER A 8 14.78 5.72 21.72
CA SER A 8 14.72 7.13 22.07
C SER A 8 13.38 7.47 22.73
N CYS A 9 13.42 8.46 23.63
CA CYS A 9 12.21 8.94 24.29
C CYS A 9 11.20 9.44 23.25
N ARG A 10 9.94 9.04 23.40
CA ARG A 10 8.88 9.48 22.50
C ARG A 10 8.56 10.94 22.76
N ARG A 11 8.43 11.72 21.69
CA ARG A 11 7.84 13.05 21.77
C ARG A 11 6.35 12.90 22.07
N THR A 12 5.87 13.72 22.99
CA THR A 12 4.45 13.87 23.34
C THR A 12 3.97 15.26 22.95
N ASP A 13 2.65 15.44 22.84
CA ASP A 13 2.04 16.74 22.56
C ASP A 13 2.45 17.81 23.59
N ASN A 14 2.54 17.41 24.87
CA ASN A 14 3.01 18.28 25.95
C ASN A 14 4.49 18.67 25.77
N SER A 15 5.36 17.71 25.46
CA SER A 15 6.79 18.00 25.24
C SER A 15 7.02 18.90 24.01
N PHE A 16 6.18 18.75 22.97
CA PHE A 16 6.21 19.61 21.79
C PHE A 16 5.78 21.03 22.15
N ARG A 17 4.63 21.21 22.82
CA ARG A 17 4.13 22.52 23.22
C ARG A 17 5.05 23.23 24.21
N SER A 18 5.71 22.47 25.07
CA SER A 18 6.72 22.97 26.03
C SER A 18 8.08 23.22 25.38
N LYS A 19 8.24 22.90 24.09
CA LYS A 19 9.47 23.08 23.30
C LYS A 19 10.71 22.44 23.93
N GLU A 20 10.55 21.26 24.52
CA GLU A 20 11.62 20.55 25.24
C GLU A 20 12.79 20.14 24.32
N ASP A 21 12.53 19.93 23.02
CA ASP A 21 13.55 19.59 22.02
C ASP A 21 13.99 20.84 21.23
N ALA A 22 14.97 21.59 21.76
CA ALA A 22 15.45 22.84 21.16
C ALA A 22 16.03 22.67 19.73
N ASN A 23 16.52 21.47 19.37
CA ASN A 23 17.08 21.21 18.04
C ASN A 23 15.97 20.95 17.00
N TYR A 24 14.82 20.46 17.45
CA TYR A 24 13.67 20.17 16.59
C TYR A 24 12.84 21.43 16.31
N HIS A 25 12.66 22.30 17.31
CA HIS A 25 11.87 23.52 17.18
C HIS A 25 12.68 24.63 16.50
N ARG A 26 12.38 24.93 15.23
CA ARG A 26 13.00 26.03 14.49
C ARG A 26 12.27 27.35 14.63
N ASP A 27 10.94 27.29 14.55
CA ASP A 27 10.03 28.43 14.62
C ASP A 27 8.73 28.01 15.31
N THR A 28 7.89 28.98 15.66
CA THR A 28 6.54 28.72 16.20
C THR A 28 5.55 28.56 15.05
N SER A 29 4.89 27.42 14.97
CA SER A 29 3.86 27.15 13.96
C SER A 29 2.55 27.83 14.34
N VAL A 30 1.81 28.35 13.35
CA VAL A 30 0.44 28.87 13.55
C VAL A 30 -0.52 27.80 14.08
N PHE A 31 -0.21 26.53 13.82
CA PHE A 31 -0.97 25.39 14.33
C PHE A 31 -0.83 25.22 15.85
N GLU A 32 0.27 25.70 16.46
CA GLU A 32 0.45 25.63 17.93
C GLU A 32 -0.60 26.46 18.68
N GLY A 33 -1.16 27.50 18.05
CA GLY A 33 -2.24 28.32 18.61
C GLY A 33 -3.63 27.69 18.53
N LEU A 34 -3.78 26.56 17.84
CA LEU A 34 -5.03 25.83 17.75
C LEU A 34 -5.12 24.76 18.86
N PRO A 35 -6.34 24.38 19.30
CA PRO A 35 -6.56 23.30 20.25
C PRO A 35 -6.42 21.93 19.57
N ILE A 36 -5.27 21.68 18.94
CA ILE A 36 -4.94 20.45 18.22
C ILE A 36 -3.60 19.91 18.71
N ASP A 37 -3.51 18.61 18.89
CA ASP A 37 -2.30 17.92 19.33
C ASP A 37 -1.29 17.77 18.17
N MET A 38 -0.08 18.31 18.36
CA MET A 38 0.89 18.50 17.27
C MET A 38 1.66 17.24 16.89
N VAL A 39 1.66 16.22 17.74
CA VAL A 39 2.34 14.94 17.52
C VAL A 39 1.34 13.89 17.06
N SER A 40 0.23 13.70 17.78
CA SER A 40 -0.73 12.62 17.49
C SER A 40 -1.62 12.89 16.27
N ILE A 41 -1.98 14.14 15.97
CA ILE A 41 -2.92 14.44 14.85
C ILE A 41 -2.27 14.32 13.47
N PHE A 42 -0.95 14.35 13.37
CA PHE A 42 -0.23 14.32 12.10
C PHE A 42 0.43 12.96 11.86
N PRO A 43 -0.34 11.95 11.36
CA PRO A 43 0.17 10.60 11.19
C PRO A 43 1.19 10.52 10.06
N LEU A 44 2.03 9.48 10.11
CA LEU A 44 2.95 9.16 9.04
C LEU A 44 2.20 8.57 7.85
N ASP A 45 2.19 9.30 6.73
CA ASP A 45 1.52 8.82 5.52
C ASP A 45 2.20 7.57 4.94
N TYR A 46 1.43 6.49 4.85
CA TYR A 46 1.80 5.20 4.26
C TYR A 46 2.33 5.33 2.82
N MET A 47 1.75 6.22 2.01
CA MET A 47 2.10 6.37 0.60
C MET A 47 3.56 6.81 0.44
N HIS A 48 3.94 7.87 1.15
CA HIS A 48 5.29 8.41 1.08
C HIS A 48 6.27 7.62 1.94
N LEU A 49 5.88 7.23 3.16
CA LEU A 49 6.78 6.54 4.08
C LEU A 49 7.13 5.14 3.56
N VAL A 50 6.11 4.32 3.29
CA VAL A 50 6.31 2.89 3.00
C VAL A 50 6.52 2.67 1.51
N CYS A 51 5.57 3.08 0.67
CA CYS A 51 5.62 2.75 -0.76
C CYS A 51 6.78 3.49 -1.47
N LEU A 52 6.88 4.81 -1.31
CA LEU A 52 7.97 5.56 -1.94
C LEU A 52 9.27 5.52 -1.14
N GLY A 53 9.19 5.60 0.19
CA GLY A 53 10.35 5.69 1.06
C GLY A 53 11.04 4.34 1.22
N VAL A 54 10.39 3.37 1.86
CA VAL A 54 11.04 2.11 2.25
C VAL A 54 11.13 1.11 1.10
N VAL A 55 10.05 0.91 0.33
CA VAL A 55 10.06 -0.11 -0.76
C VAL A 55 11.09 0.23 -1.83
N ARG A 56 11.08 1.47 -2.35
CA ARG A 56 12.08 1.87 -3.36
C ARG A 56 13.50 1.83 -2.81
N ARG A 57 13.71 2.23 -1.55
CA ARG A 57 15.03 2.17 -0.92
C ARG A 57 15.52 0.73 -0.80
N GLN A 58 14.69 -0.17 -0.26
CA GLN A 58 15.04 -1.58 -0.08
C GLN A 58 15.41 -2.24 -1.41
N LEU A 59 14.61 -2.01 -2.46
CA LEU A 59 14.90 -2.51 -3.80
C LEU A 59 16.17 -1.88 -4.40
N GLY A 60 16.40 -0.59 -4.19
CA GLY A 60 17.61 0.11 -4.64
C GLY A 60 18.88 -0.43 -3.96
N ILE A 61 18.80 -0.73 -2.66
CA ILE A 61 19.88 -1.41 -1.92
C ILE A 61 20.18 -2.77 -2.55
N TRP A 62 19.16 -3.59 -2.84
CA TRP A 62 19.36 -4.90 -3.46
C TRP A 62 20.00 -4.81 -4.85
N LEU A 63 19.59 -3.84 -5.68
CA LEU A 63 20.23 -3.59 -6.97
C LEU A 63 21.71 -3.21 -6.82
N ARG A 64 22.05 -2.38 -5.82
CA ARG A 64 23.44 -2.00 -5.54
C ARG A 64 24.26 -3.19 -5.05
N LEU A 65 23.72 -3.97 -4.10
CA LEU A 65 24.37 -5.16 -3.56
C LEU A 65 24.58 -6.24 -4.62
N ALA A 66 23.61 -6.43 -5.54
CA ALA A 66 23.73 -7.36 -6.66
C ALA A 66 24.90 -6.97 -7.59
N LYS A 67 25.03 -5.68 -7.92
CA LYS A 67 26.17 -5.17 -8.70
C LYS A 67 27.51 -5.41 -7.99
N GLN A 68 27.53 -5.34 -6.67
CA GLN A 68 28.70 -5.55 -5.82
C GLN A 68 28.92 -7.03 -5.45
N ARG A 69 28.02 -7.94 -5.84
CA ARG A 69 28.00 -9.37 -5.45
C ARG A 69 28.07 -9.59 -3.93
N GLN A 70 27.32 -8.80 -3.17
CA GLN A 70 27.31 -8.84 -1.71
C GLN A 70 26.03 -9.45 -1.13
N LEU A 71 26.13 -9.97 0.09
CA LEU A 71 25.03 -10.61 0.82
C LEU A 71 24.33 -11.71 0.02
N GLY A 72 25.05 -12.44 -0.84
CA GLY A 72 24.49 -13.49 -1.68
C GLY A 72 23.53 -13.00 -2.77
N LEU A 73 23.57 -11.70 -3.12
CA LEU A 73 22.84 -11.15 -4.25
C LEU A 73 23.78 -10.99 -5.44
N GLY A 74 23.35 -11.50 -6.59
CA GLY A 74 24.03 -11.31 -7.88
C GLY A 74 23.08 -10.73 -8.93
N ASN A 75 23.63 -10.36 -10.09
CA ASN A 75 22.83 -9.84 -11.20
C ASN A 75 21.86 -10.91 -11.75
N GLU A 76 22.24 -12.18 -11.65
CA GLU A 76 21.39 -13.34 -11.95
C GLU A 76 20.14 -13.38 -11.08
N THR A 77 20.26 -13.07 -9.78
CA THR A 77 19.10 -12.97 -8.87
C THR A 77 18.15 -11.87 -9.35
N ILE A 78 18.69 -10.71 -9.75
CA ILE A 78 17.89 -9.59 -10.26
C ILE A 78 17.21 -9.94 -11.59
N ALA A 79 17.91 -10.65 -12.48
CA ALA A 79 17.34 -11.14 -13.74
C ALA A 79 16.15 -12.07 -13.48
N CYS A 80 16.30 -13.05 -12.58
CA CYS A 80 15.20 -13.95 -12.20
C CYS A 80 14.03 -13.19 -11.54
N ILE A 81 14.30 -12.16 -10.74
CA ILE A 81 13.25 -11.30 -10.18
C ILE A 81 12.48 -10.59 -11.30
N ASN A 82 13.18 -10.03 -12.30
CA ASN A 82 12.55 -9.36 -13.43
C ASN A 82 11.71 -10.32 -14.30
N GLU A 83 12.22 -11.52 -14.56
CA GLU A 83 11.47 -12.57 -15.26
C GLU A 83 10.17 -12.93 -14.52
N ARG A 84 10.23 -13.09 -13.18
CA ARG A 84 9.05 -13.37 -12.36
C ARG A 84 8.07 -12.20 -12.31
N LEU A 85 8.55 -10.95 -12.29
CA LEU A 85 7.69 -9.77 -12.38
C LEU A 85 6.95 -9.73 -13.73
N GLN A 86 7.64 -10.04 -14.82
CA GLN A 86 7.05 -10.12 -16.15
C GLN A 86 6.02 -11.26 -16.24
N ALA A 87 6.34 -12.45 -15.74
CA ALA A 87 5.40 -13.58 -15.71
C ALA A 87 4.13 -13.26 -14.91
N ALA A 88 4.28 -12.53 -13.79
CA ALA A 88 3.17 -12.11 -12.94
C ALA A 88 2.22 -11.10 -13.61
N GLU A 89 2.62 -10.45 -14.71
CA GLU A 89 1.78 -9.46 -15.41
C GLU A 89 0.41 -10.02 -15.80
N SER A 90 0.42 -11.26 -16.29
CA SER A 90 -0.78 -12.01 -16.72
C SER A 90 -1.68 -12.45 -15.57
N CYS A 91 -1.19 -12.37 -14.33
CA CYS A 91 -1.87 -12.78 -13.11
C CYS A 91 -2.50 -11.60 -12.33
N ILE A 92 -2.31 -10.36 -12.77
CA ILE A 92 -2.78 -9.17 -12.05
C ILE A 92 -4.23 -8.83 -12.49
N PRO A 93 -5.20 -8.82 -11.55
CA PRO A 93 -6.59 -8.46 -11.83
C PRO A 93 -6.79 -7.08 -12.47
N LYS A 94 -7.95 -6.87 -13.09
CA LYS A 94 -8.34 -5.59 -13.71
C LYS A 94 -8.50 -4.45 -12.70
N ASP A 95 -8.72 -4.78 -11.43
CA ASP A 95 -8.81 -3.79 -10.35
C ASP A 95 -7.51 -3.01 -10.12
N PHE A 96 -6.37 -3.58 -10.52
CA PHE A 96 -5.09 -2.91 -10.39
C PHE A 96 -4.82 -2.02 -11.62
N GLN A 97 -4.74 -0.71 -11.36
CA GLN A 97 -4.48 0.30 -12.39
C GLN A 97 -3.15 0.15 -13.13
N ARG A 98 -2.15 -0.50 -12.52
CA ARG A 98 -0.82 -0.66 -13.09
C ARG A 98 -0.29 -2.07 -12.88
N ARG A 99 0.57 -2.49 -13.79
CA ARG A 99 1.42 -3.68 -13.67
C ARG A 99 2.78 -3.25 -13.12
N CYS A 100 3.47 -4.16 -12.44
CA CYS A 100 4.78 -3.86 -11.87
C CYS A 100 5.86 -4.03 -12.94
N ARG A 101 6.56 -2.95 -13.29
CA ARG A 101 7.66 -3.01 -14.26
C ARG A 101 8.87 -3.76 -13.71
N SER A 102 9.82 -4.11 -14.59
CA SER A 102 11.16 -4.57 -14.20
C SER A 102 11.82 -3.60 -13.21
N LEU A 103 12.68 -4.14 -12.33
CA LEU A 103 13.50 -3.38 -11.39
C LEU A 103 14.51 -2.44 -12.09
N GLU A 104 14.80 -2.65 -13.38
CA GLU A 104 15.59 -1.70 -14.19
C GLU A 104 14.97 -0.32 -14.23
N PHE A 105 13.63 -0.25 -14.16
CA PHE A 105 12.88 1.00 -14.17
C PHE A 105 12.47 1.47 -12.77
N LEU A 106 13.09 0.94 -11.70
CA LEU A 106 12.71 1.20 -10.30
C LEU A 106 12.57 2.71 -9.99
N GLN A 107 13.48 3.55 -10.50
CA GLN A 107 13.41 5.00 -10.29
C GLN A 107 12.13 5.65 -10.84
N PHE A 108 11.51 5.03 -11.85
CA PHE A 108 10.29 5.50 -12.50
C PHE A 108 9.02 4.84 -11.96
N TRP A 109 9.12 3.81 -11.12
CA TRP A 109 7.96 3.09 -10.56
C TRP A 109 6.99 4.04 -9.88
N LYS A 110 5.72 4.07 -10.26
CA LYS A 110 4.73 4.87 -9.53
C LYS A 110 4.46 4.25 -8.16
N VAL A 111 3.92 5.04 -7.24
CA VAL A 111 3.52 4.58 -5.91
C VAL A 111 2.67 3.30 -5.98
N THR A 112 1.72 3.24 -6.92
CA THR A 112 0.83 2.09 -7.08
C THR A 112 1.58 0.79 -7.43
N GLU A 113 2.73 0.89 -8.13
CA GLU A 113 3.59 -0.28 -8.41
C GLU A 113 4.34 -0.70 -7.15
N CYS A 114 4.89 0.26 -6.39
CA CYS A 114 5.52 -0.04 -5.10
C CYS A 114 4.53 -0.70 -4.12
N ARG A 115 3.29 -0.21 -4.09
CA ARG A 115 2.19 -0.80 -3.29
C ARG A 115 1.86 -2.22 -3.77
N LEU A 116 1.69 -2.42 -5.08
CA LEU A 116 1.42 -3.74 -5.65
C LEU A 116 2.54 -4.75 -5.32
N PHE A 117 3.80 -4.33 -5.45
CA PHE A 117 4.95 -5.14 -5.09
C PHE A 117 4.96 -5.49 -3.59
N ARG A 118 4.81 -4.48 -2.72
CA ARG A 118 4.87 -4.68 -1.26
C ARG A 118 3.69 -5.47 -0.70
N MET A 119 2.51 -5.41 -1.31
CA MET A 119 1.29 -5.99 -0.74
C MET A 119 0.88 -7.32 -1.37
N TYR A 120 1.38 -7.64 -2.57
CA TYR A 120 0.93 -8.82 -3.31
C TYR A 120 2.07 -9.59 -3.97
N LEU A 121 2.82 -8.95 -4.88
CA LEU A 121 3.77 -9.69 -5.73
C LEU A 121 5.04 -10.12 -4.99
N GLY A 122 5.54 -9.28 -4.08
CA GLY A 122 6.87 -9.44 -3.50
C GLY A 122 7.12 -10.79 -2.83
N PRO A 123 6.23 -11.34 -1.97
CA PRO A 123 6.44 -12.67 -1.41
C PRO A 123 6.64 -13.73 -2.50
N VAL A 124 5.81 -13.72 -3.55
CA VAL A 124 5.85 -14.73 -4.61
C VAL A 124 7.09 -14.55 -5.50
N VAL A 125 7.34 -13.32 -5.94
CA VAL A 125 8.45 -13.00 -6.83
C VAL A 125 9.80 -13.28 -6.18
N LEU A 126 9.94 -12.99 -4.88
CA LEU A 126 11.22 -13.11 -4.16
C LEU A 126 11.47 -14.49 -3.55
N HIS A 127 10.46 -15.37 -3.51
CA HIS A 127 10.53 -16.69 -2.91
C HIS A 127 11.70 -17.51 -3.48
N ASP A 128 12.54 -18.11 -2.63
CA ASP A 128 13.75 -18.87 -3.00
C ASP A 128 14.82 -18.11 -3.81
N LEU A 129 14.64 -16.81 -4.09
CA LEU A 129 15.65 -16.00 -4.79
C LEU A 129 16.52 -15.19 -3.82
N LEU A 130 15.94 -14.74 -2.72
CA LEU A 130 16.68 -13.96 -1.73
C LEU A 130 17.28 -14.86 -0.64
N PRO A 131 18.48 -14.50 -0.12
CA PRO A 131 19.01 -15.11 1.09
C PRO A 131 17.99 -15.04 2.24
N SER A 132 17.93 -16.13 3.02
CA SER A 132 16.93 -16.32 4.08
C SER A 132 16.78 -15.12 5.03
N PRO A 133 17.86 -14.47 5.55
CA PRO A 133 17.71 -13.29 6.40
C PRO A 133 17.03 -12.11 5.70
N LEU A 134 17.31 -11.88 4.42
CA LEU A 134 16.72 -10.78 3.65
C LEU A 134 15.24 -11.05 3.37
N TYR A 135 14.90 -12.27 2.97
CA TYR A 135 13.53 -12.67 2.70
C TYR A 135 12.67 -12.66 3.98
N ALA A 136 13.22 -13.16 5.10
CA ALA A 136 12.53 -13.13 6.39
C ALA A 136 12.24 -11.69 6.86
N ASN A 137 13.21 -10.78 6.72
CA ASN A 137 12.99 -9.37 7.05
C ASN A 137 12.00 -8.71 6.08
N PHE A 138 12.05 -9.04 4.79
CA PHE A 138 11.06 -8.60 3.80
C PHE A 138 9.64 -9.05 4.18
N LEU A 139 9.45 -10.33 4.53
CA LEU A 139 8.15 -10.88 4.93
C LEU A 139 7.62 -10.22 6.21
N ARG A 140 8.50 -9.82 7.13
CA ARG A 140 8.11 -9.10 8.34
C ARG A 140 7.45 -7.76 8.03
N LEU A 141 8.01 -6.98 7.11
CA LEU A 141 7.40 -5.72 6.71
C LEU A 141 6.18 -5.94 5.80
N PHE A 142 6.23 -6.92 4.88
CA PHE A 142 5.08 -7.33 4.08
C PHE A 142 3.85 -7.60 4.96
N THR A 143 4.00 -8.49 5.93
CA THR A 143 2.91 -8.91 6.82
C THR A 143 2.42 -7.77 7.69
N SER A 144 3.33 -6.96 8.25
CA SER A 144 3.00 -5.80 9.07
C SER A 144 2.14 -4.80 8.29
N VAL A 145 2.58 -4.41 7.10
CA VAL A 145 1.85 -3.45 6.26
C VAL A 145 0.52 -4.04 5.79
N TYR A 146 0.50 -5.32 5.41
CA TYR A 146 -0.74 -6.00 5.02
C TYR A 146 -1.79 -5.93 6.12
N ILE A 147 -1.41 -6.27 7.36
CA ILE A 147 -2.30 -6.23 8.52
C ILE A 147 -2.80 -4.80 8.78
N LEU A 148 -1.90 -3.81 8.77
CA LEU A 148 -2.25 -2.42 9.08
C LEU A 148 -3.13 -1.76 8.01
N CYS A 149 -3.08 -2.23 6.75
CA CYS A 149 -4.02 -1.81 5.71
C CYS A 149 -5.39 -2.50 5.84
N HIS A 150 -5.46 -3.68 6.46
CA HIS A 150 -6.65 -4.52 6.40
C HIS A 150 -7.69 -4.17 7.49
N PRO A 151 -8.93 -3.76 7.12
CA PRO A 151 -9.95 -3.33 8.07
C PRO A 151 -10.28 -4.35 9.17
N ARG A 152 -10.21 -5.65 8.86
CA ARG A 152 -10.46 -6.74 9.84
C ARG A 152 -9.33 -6.93 10.85
N TYR A 153 -8.08 -6.62 10.48
CA TYR A 153 -6.89 -7.08 11.21
C TYR A 153 -6.15 -5.95 11.93
N HIS A 154 -6.16 -4.73 11.39
CA HIS A 154 -5.33 -3.61 11.86
C HIS A 154 -5.39 -3.38 13.38
N LEU A 155 -6.58 -3.26 13.99
CA LEU A 155 -6.71 -3.10 15.45
C LEU A 155 -6.44 -4.40 16.22
N LYS A 156 -6.93 -5.55 15.70
CA LYS A 156 -6.84 -6.85 16.41
C LYS A 156 -5.41 -7.33 16.61
N LEU A 157 -4.54 -7.01 15.66
CA LEU A 157 -3.14 -7.46 15.64
C LEU A 157 -2.16 -6.31 15.83
N CYS A 158 -2.63 -5.13 16.25
CA CYS A 158 -1.84 -3.91 16.28
C CYS A 158 -0.58 -4.05 17.16
N ASP A 159 -0.73 -4.55 18.39
CA ASP A 159 0.41 -4.78 19.31
C ASP A 159 1.42 -5.77 18.76
N THR A 160 0.93 -6.83 18.10
CA THR A 160 1.79 -7.80 17.42
C THR A 160 2.59 -7.09 16.32
N VAL A 161 1.93 -6.30 15.47
CA VAL A 161 2.57 -5.58 14.39
C VAL A 161 3.59 -4.56 14.90
N LYS A 162 3.29 -3.85 15.99
CA LYS A 162 4.23 -2.93 16.64
C LYS A 162 5.56 -3.62 16.98
N GLN A 163 5.48 -4.83 17.56
CA GLN A 163 6.67 -5.64 17.83
C GLN A 163 7.37 -6.09 16.53
N GLN A 164 6.61 -6.50 15.51
CA GLN A 164 7.17 -6.89 14.20
C GLN A 164 7.89 -5.73 13.51
N LEU A 165 7.35 -4.51 13.53
CA LEU A 165 7.97 -3.34 12.91
C LEU A 165 9.24 -2.92 13.64
N ARG A 166 9.24 -2.95 14.98
CA ARG A 166 10.47 -2.72 15.76
C ARG A 166 11.55 -3.75 15.42
N GLN A 167 11.18 -5.03 15.36
CA GLN A 167 12.12 -6.08 14.96
C GLN A 167 12.59 -5.93 13.51
N TYR A 168 11.72 -5.47 12.60
CA TYR A 168 12.11 -5.16 11.22
C TYR A 168 13.20 -4.09 11.17
N VAL A 169 13.01 -2.99 11.91
CA VAL A 169 13.96 -1.87 11.97
C VAL A 169 15.32 -2.34 12.52
N LEU A 170 15.32 -3.11 13.61
CA LEU A 170 16.54 -3.69 14.19
C LEU A 170 17.28 -4.63 13.20
N CYS A 171 16.54 -5.53 12.56
CA CYS A 171 17.12 -6.41 11.54
C CYS A 171 17.58 -5.64 10.31
N PHE A 172 16.89 -4.56 9.92
CA PHE A 172 17.26 -3.73 8.78
C PHE A 172 18.62 -3.07 8.99
N ASP A 173 18.89 -2.52 10.18
CA ASP A 173 20.18 -1.90 10.51
C ASP A 173 21.32 -2.92 10.46
N SER A 174 21.09 -4.12 11.00
CA SER A 174 22.08 -5.21 10.95
C SER A 174 22.34 -5.73 9.53
N LEU A 175 21.31 -5.80 8.68
CA LEU A 175 21.43 -6.30 7.31
C LEU A 175 22.00 -5.25 6.35
N TYR A 176 21.70 -3.97 6.60
CA TYR A 176 22.08 -2.85 5.75
C TYR A 176 22.68 -1.73 6.60
N PRO A 177 23.94 -1.88 7.06
CA PRO A 177 24.60 -0.87 7.86
C PRO A 177 24.54 0.51 7.18
N ASP A 178 24.27 1.55 7.99
CA ASP A 178 24.18 2.96 7.57
C ASP A 178 23.03 3.30 6.60
N GLU A 179 22.13 2.34 6.31
CA GLU A 179 20.93 2.57 5.51
C GLU A 179 19.68 2.88 6.35
N LEU A 180 19.81 2.85 7.69
CA LEU A 180 18.72 3.15 8.61
C LEU A 180 18.43 4.66 8.67
N VAL A 181 17.68 5.15 7.69
CA VAL A 181 17.23 6.56 7.63
C VAL A 181 15.87 6.75 8.29
N TYR A 182 15.45 8.00 8.38
CA TYR A 182 14.14 8.43 8.89
C TYR A 182 12.98 7.54 8.41
N ASN A 183 12.85 7.31 7.09
CA ASN A 183 11.73 6.53 6.56
C ASN A 183 11.69 5.09 7.08
N VAL A 184 12.85 4.48 7.32
CA VAL A 184 12.92 3.11 7.85
C VAL A 184 12.66 3.13 9.34
N HIS A 185 13.33 4.03 10.06
CA HIS A 185 13.16 4.20 11.51
C HIS A 185 11.70 4.48 11.89
N ALA A 186 11.05 5.40 11.17
CA ALA A 186 9.68 5.82 11.47
C ALA A 186 8.62 4.73 11.28
N LEU A 187 8.96 3.61 10.60
CA LEU A 187 8.05 2.46 10.51
C LEU A 187 7.62 1.93 11.87
N GLN A 188 8.47 2.02 12.89
CA GLN A 188 8.14 1.52 14.23
C GLN A 188 6.96 2.27 14.88
N HIS A 189 6.59 3.44 14.34
CA HIS A 189 5.50 4.28 14.83
C HIS A 189 4.17 4.05 14.09
N LEU A 190 4.19 3.37 12.94
CA LEU A 190 2.98 3.19 12.12
C LEU A 190 1.83 2.47 12.83
N ALA A 191 2.13 1.57 13.76
CA ALA A 191 1.10 0.87 14.52
C ALA A 191 0.35 1.82 15.48
N GLU A 192 1.04 2.83 16.04
CA GLU A 192 0.39 3.86 16.85
C GLU A 192 -0.56 4.70 16.00
N ASP A 193 -0.07 5.21 14.86
CA ASP A 193 -0.90 6.01 13.95
C ASP A 193 -2.16 5.23 13.51
N VAL A 194 -2.03 3.92 13.25
CA VAL A 194 -3.17 3.08 12.87
C VAL A 194 -4.16 2.86 14.01
N SER A 195 -3.68 2.85 15.25
CA SER A 195 -4.56 2.73 16.42
C SER A 195 -5.42 3.97 16.62
N GLU A 196 -4.90 5.14 16.25
CA GLU A 196 -5.57 6.44 16.41
C GLU A 196 -6.42 6.82 15.18
N HIS A 197 -5.94 6.57 13.97
CA HIS A 197 -6.51 7.10 12.72
C HIS A 197 -7.24 6.06 11.85
N GLY A 198 -7.25 4.79 12.27
CA GLY A 198 -7.81 3.66 11.53
C GLY A 198 -6.79 2.98 10.62
N CYS A 199 -7.20 2.11 9.69
CA CYS A 199 -6.24 1.39 8.85
C CYS A 199 -5.46 2.34 7.93
N LEU A 200 -4.26 1.95 7.47
CA LEU A 200 -3.37 2.85 6.69
C LEU A 200 -4.03 3.53 5.48
N ASP A 201 -5.05 2.90 4.88
CA ASP A 201 -5.76 3.47 3.74
C ASP A 201 -6.70 4.63 4.11
N THR A 202 -7.20 4.71 5.36
CA THR A 202 -8.16 5.75 5.79
C THR A 202 -7.54 7.13 5.85
N PHE A 203 -6.27 7.23 6.24
CA PHE A 203 -5.52 8.49 6.35
C PHE A 203 -4.39 8.62 5.31
N SER A 204 -4.38 7.75 4.30
CA SER A 204 -3.40 7.84 3.21
C SER A 204 -3.60 9.06 2.33
N VAL A 205 -2.50 9.56 1.75
CA VAL A 205 -2.52 10.74 0.87
C VAL A 205 -2.89 10.39 -0.58
N PHE A 206 -3.21 9.12 -0.89
CA PHE A 206 -3.62 8.70 -2.25
C PHE A 206 -4.82 9.49 -2.81
N PRO A 207 -5.94 9.67 -2.08
CA PRO A 207 -7.08 10.44 -2.58
C PRO A 207 -6.72 11.91 -2.77
N TYR A 208 -5.91 12.46 -1.87
CA TYR A 208 -5.43 13.84 -1.93
C TYR A 208 -4.60 14.09 -3.19
N GLU A 209 -3.56 13.29 -3.46
CA GLU A 209 -2.74 13.43 -4.68
C GLU A 209 -3.56 13.25 -5.95
N SER A 210 -4.51 12.31 -5.93
CA SER A 210 -5.43 12.10 -7.06
C SER A 210 -6.29 13.33 -7.32
N HIS A 211 -6.83 13.95 -6.27
CA HIS A 211 -7.61 15.18 -6.40
C HIS A 211 -6.75 16.39 -6.78
N LEU A 212 -5.55 16.51 -6.20
CA LEU A 212 -4.59 17.56 -6.51
C LEU A 212 -4.18 17.53 -8.00
N CYS A 213 -4.04 16.34 -8.59
CA CYS A 213 -3.81 16.18 -10.02
C CYS A 213 -4.96 16.79 -10.85
N GLN A 214 -6.22 16.57 -10.44
CA GLN A 214 -7.37 17.18 -11.12
C GLN A 214 -7.38 18.70 -11.00
N ILE A 215 -6.99 19.25 -9.83
CA ILE A 215 -6.85 20.69 -9.64
C ILE A 215 -5.76 21.24 -10.55
N LYS A 216 -4.58 20.61 -10.58
CA LYS A 216 -3.44 21.02 -11.43
C LYS A 216 -3.81 21.02 -12.91
N GLY A 217 -4.60 20.04 -13.37
CA GLY A 217 -5.11 20.00 -14.75
C GLY A 217 -6.03 21.18 -15.13
N ARG A 218 -6.56 21.91 -14.16
CA ARG A 218 -7.40 23.11 -14.39
C ARG A 218 -6.56 24.39 -14.52
N VAL A 219 -5.28 24.33 -14.15
CA VAL A 219 -4.35 25.46 -14.21
C VAL A 219 -3.66 25.45 -15.57
N ARG A 220 -3.88 26.50 -16.37
CA ARG A 220 -3.27 26.65 -17.70
C ARG A 220 -1.99 27.50 -17.68
N SER A 221 -1.86 28.39 -16.71
CA SER A 221 -0.69 29.26 -16.55
C SER A 221 -0.48 29.65 -15.08
N GLY A 222 0.69 30.19 -14.76
CA GLY A 222 0.99 30.72 -13.41
C GLY A 222 0.23 32.00 -13.03
N PHE A 223 -0.53 32.60 -13.96
CA PHE A 223 -1.24 33.85 -13.71
C PHE A 223 -2.59 33.63 -13.02
N ARG A 224 -2.78 34.15 -11.80
CA ARG A 224 -4.05 34.05 -11.06
C ARG A 224 -4.58 32.62 -10.93
N VAL A 225 -3.71 31.69 -10.50
CA VAL A 225 -3.99 30.26 -10.37
C VAL A 225 -5.30 29.96 -9.63
N ALA A 226 -5.53 30.59 -8.48
CA ALA A 226 -6.75 30.37 -7.69
C ALA A 226 -8.02 30.75 -8.47
N LYS A 227 -8.00 31.88 -9.20
CA LYS A 227 -9.13 32.31 -10.04
C LYS A 227 -9.40 31.30 -11.17
N GLN A 228 -8.35 30.79 -11.81
CA GLN A 228 -8.51 29.77 -12.87
C GLN A 228 -9.22 28.52 -12.33
N VAL A 229 -8.75 28.01 -11.18
CA VAL A 229 -9.35 26.83 -10.54
C VAL A 229 -10.81 27.09 -10.14
N ALA A 230 -11.08 28.22 -9.48
CA ALA A 230 -12.42 28.58 -9.04
C ALA A 230 -13.40 28.72 -10.22
N SER A 231 -13.01 29.45 -11.27
CA SER A 231 -13.85 29.60 -12.47
C SER A 231 -14.15 28.25 -13.14
N ARG A 232 -13.14 27.36 -13.24
CA ARG A 232 -13.35 26.02 -13.81
C ARG A 232 -14.26 25.13 -12.96
N GLU A 233 -14.22 25.27 -11.63
CA GLU A 233 -15.14 24.52 -10.77
C GLU A 233 -16.58 25.02 -10.90
N VAL A 234 -16.79 26.35 -11.00
CA VAL A 234 -18.11 26.92 -11.27
C VAL A 234 -18.68 26.40 -12.60
N GLU A 235 -17.89 26.44 -13.68
CA GLU A 235 -18.29 25.88 -14.98
C GLU A 235 -18.74 24.42 -14.87
N ARG A 236 -18.02 23.58 -14.10
CA ARG A 236 -18.38 22.17 -13.89
C ARG A 236 -19.67 21.99 -13.12
N CYS A 237 -19.90 22.78 -12.07
CA CYS A 237 -21.16 22.75 -11.31
C CYS A 237 -22.37 23.13 -12.18
N VAL A 238 -22.21 24.14 -13.04
CA VAL A 238 -23.25 24.56 -14.00
C VAL A 238 -23.53 23.48 -15.04
N PHE A 239 -22.48 22.81 -15.54
CA PHE A 239 -22.65 21.71 -16.50
C PHE A 239 -23.30 20.47 -15.86
N ALA A 240 -22.91 20.13 -14.62
CA ALA A 240 -23.47 19.00 -13.89
C ALA A 240 -24.95 19.20 -13.54
N SER A 241 -25.35 20.41 -13.13
CA SER A 241 -26.74 20.75 -12.87
C SER A 241 -27.60 20.71 -14.14
N SER A 242 -27.07 21.20 -15.27
CA SER A 242 -27.73 21.13 -16.58
C SER A 242 -27.94 19.69 -17.08
N THR A 243 -27.05 18.76 -16.73
CA THR A 243 -27.13 17.35 -17.16
C THR A 243 -27.94 16.47 -16.21
N ASN A 244 -28.08 16.85 -14.93
CA ASN A 244 -28.90 16.15 -13.94
C ASN A 244 -30.38 16.55 -13.96
N ALA A 245 -30.76 17.63 -14.66
CA ALA A 245 -32.15 18.07 -14.80
C ALA A 245 -33.09 17.06 -15.51
N GLY A 246 -32.57 15.95 -16.05
CA GLY A 246 -33.34 14.88 -16.68
C GLY A 246 -33.20 13.50 -16.02
N LYS A 247 -32.57 13.37 -14.84
CA LYS A 247 -32.40 12.08 -14.15
C LYS A 247 -33.11 12.11 -12.80
N SER A 248 -34.17 11.31 -12.66
CA SER A 248 -34.79 11.04 -11.36
C SER A 248 -33.77 10.45 -10.39
N PRO A 249 -33.89 10.70 -9.08
CA PRO A 249 -32.96 10.21 -8.08
C PRO A 249 -33.13 8.69 -7.91
N ALA A 250 -32.37 7.91 -8.70
CA ALA A 250 -32.27 6.48 -8.52
C ALA A 250 -31.40 6.18 -7.29
N GLU A 251 -32.11 5.86 -6.21
CA GLU A 251 -31.76 4.96 -5.10
C GLU A 251 -30.28 4.62 -4.90
N LEU A 252 -29.74 5.19 -3.83
CA LEU A 252 -28.55 4.68 -3.18
C LEU A 252 -28.86 3.32 -2.54
N THR A 253 -27.86 2.44 -2.55
CA THR A 253 -27.70 1.23 -1.71
C THR A 253 -28.46 -0.05 -2.07
N THR A 254 -28.03 -0.66 -3.17
CA THR A 254 -27.77 -2.12 -3.19
C THR A 254 -26.45 -2.34 -3.94
N PRO A 255 -25.63 -3.36 -3.61
CA PRO A 255 -24.45 -3.68 -4.41
C PRO A 255 -24.97 -4.10 -5.80
N CYS A 256 -24.92 -3.18 -6.76
CA CYS A 256 -25.38 -3.45 -8.11
C CYS A 256 -24.37 -4.42 -8.73
N VAL A 257 -24.77 -5.69 -8.83
CA VAL A 257 -24.04 -6.68 -9.61
C VAL A 257 -24.34 -6.40 -11.07
N THR A 258 -23.43 -5.69 -11.74
CA THR A 258 -23.49 -5.53 -13.20
C THR A 258 -22.86 -6.76 -13.83
N VAL A 259 -23.66 -7.57 -14.53
CA VAL A 259 -23.20 -8.77 -15.25
C VAL A 259 -23.14 -8.45 -16.74
N ASP A 260 -21.95 -8.56 -17.33
CA ASP A 260 -21.77 -8.63 -18.79
C ASP A 260 -21.65 -10.11 -19.17
N LEU A 261 -22.80 -10.72 -19.49
CA LEU A 261 -22.90 -12.14 -19.86
C LEU A 261 -22.06 -12.47 -21.11
N ALA A 262 -21.90 -11.52 -22.04
CA ALA A 262 -21.10 -11.71 -23.24
C ALA A 262 -19.60 -11.76 -22.93
N LYS A 263 -19.14 -11.06 -21.89
CA LYS A 263 -17.75 -11.08 -21.42
C LYS A 263 -17.49 -12.00 -20.23
N GLN A 264 -18.51 -12.69 -19.74
CA GLN A 264 -18.49 -13.45 -18.48
C GLN A 264 -17.80 -12.68 -17.34
N LEU A 265 -18.06 -11.38 -17.28
CA LEU A 265 -17.48 -10.44 -16.33
C LEU A 265 -18.60 -9.91 -15.44
N PHE A 266 -18.39 -9.91 -14.14
CA PHE A 266 -19.33 -9.35 -13.18
C PHE A 266 -18.60 -8.56 -12.12
N ARG A 267 -19.32 -7.68 -11.44
CA ARG A 267 -18.77 -6.79 -10.42
C ARG A 267 -19.44 -7.04 -9.08
N VAL A 268 -18.65 -7.21 -8.02
CA VAL A 268 -19.15 -7.31 -6.65
C VAL A 268 -18.60 -6.12 -5.85
N GLY A 269 -19.47 -5.18 -5.50
CA GLY A 269 -19.06 -3.91 -4.92
C GLY A 269 -18.19 -3.12 -5.91
N LYS A 270 -16.91 -2.93 -5.57
CA LYS A 270 -15.94 -2.24 -6.45
C LYS A 270 -15.06 -3.17 -7.27
N THR A 271 -15.06 -4.47 -6.98
CA THR A 271 -14.12 -5.46 -7.51
C THR A 271 -14.67 -6.19 -8.73
N TYR A 272 -13.82 -6.43 -9.74
CA TYR A 272 -14.17 -7.20 -10.92
C TYR A 272 -13.88 -8.69 -10.74
N HIS A 273 -14.76 -9.52 -11.27
CA HIS A 273 -14.65 -10.97 -11.26
C HIS A 273 -15.02 -11.55 -12.62
N SER A 274 -14.37 -12.64 -13.02
CA SER A 274 -14.65 -13.33 -14.28
C SER A 274 -14.49 -14.83 -14.14
N THR A 275 -14.91 -15.60 -15.14
CA THR A 275 -14.55 -17.02 -15.31
C THR A 275 -13.15 -17.18 -15.92
N VAL A 276 -12.57 -16.10 -16.46
CA VAL A 276 -11.29 -16.09 -17.16
C VAL A 276 -10.19 -15.46 -16.29
N SER A 277 -8.97 -15.95 -16.43
CA SER A 277 -7.79 -15.36 -15.79
C SER A 277 -7.58 -13.91 -16.24
N PRO A 278 -7.07 -13.00 -15.38
CA PRO A 278 -6.70 -13.21 -13.98
C PRO A 278 -7.84 -13.05 -12.96
N ASP A 279 -9.00 -12.55 -13.37
CA ASP A 279 -10.09 -12.15 -12.47
C ASP A 279 -10.94 -13.34 -11.94
N ARG A 280 -10.50 -14.57 -12.15
CA ARG A 280 -11.23 -15.81 -11.78
C ARG A 280 -10.91 -16.40 -10.42
N PHE A 281 -9.86 -15.92 -9.76
CA PHE A 281 -9.43 -16.45 -8.47
C PHE A 281 -10.08 -15.66 -7.34
N VAL A 282 -10.69 -16.36 -6.40
CA VAL A 282 -11.39 -15.75 -5.25
C VAL A 282 -11.19 -16.58 -3.99
N VAL A 283 -11.29 -15.92 -2.83
CA VAL A 283 -11.37 -16.59 -1.52
C VAL A 283 -12.78 -16.42 -0.99
N VAL A 284 -13.48 -17.54 -0.79
CA VAL A 284 -14.84 -17.57 -0.24
C VAL A 284 -14.79 -18.27 1.12
N ASN A 285 -15.11 -17.56 2.20
CA ASN A 285 -15.11 -18.10 3.56
C ASN A 285 -13.79 -18.82 3.95
N GLY A 286 -12.63 -18.24 3.62
CA GLY A 286 -11.31 -18.86 3.87
C GLY A 286 -11.00 -20.07 2.99
N VAL A 287 -11.71 -20.21 1.87
CA VAL A 287 -11.47 -21.24 0.85
C VAL A 287 -11.06 -20.55 -0.44
N PRO A 288 -9.77 -20.63 -0.85
CA PRO A 288 -9.37 -20.20 -2.19
C PRO A 288 -10.00 -21.13 -3.23
N GLY A 289 -10.33 -20.58 -4.39
CA GLY A 289 -10.85 -21.35 -5.50
C GLY A 289 -11.03 -20.51 -6.76
N ILE A 290 -11.64 -21.14 -7.75
CA ILE A 290 -11.77 -20.62 -9.10
C ILE A 290 -13.25 -20.48 -9.45
N ILE A 291 -13.62 -19.33 -10.00
CA ILE A 291 -14.92 -19.10 -10.62
C ILE A 291 -14.95 -19.85 -11.95
N CYS A 292 -15.82 -20.86 -12.05
CA CYS A 292 -15.94 -21.74 -13.21
C CYS A 292 -17.19 -21.47 -14.06
N GLY A 293 -18.07 -20.58 -13.61
CA GLY A 293 -19.28 -20.22 -14.31
C GLY A 293 -20.07 -19.17 -13.56
N VAL A 294 -20.90 -18.43 -14.27
CA VAL A 294 -21.88 -17.49 -13.69
C VAL A 294 -23.26 -18.13 -13.90
N GLY A 295 -24.02 -18.26 -12.82
CA GLY A 295 -25.40 -18.74 -12.82
C GLY A 295 -26.41 -17.60 -12.77
N GLU A 296 -27.70 -17.95 -12.78
CA GLU A 296 -28.79 -16.99 -12.59
C GLU A 296 -28.79 -16.42 -11.16
N GLY A 297 -29.26 -15.18 -11.00
CA GLY A 297 -29.43 -14.56 -9.68
C GLY A 297 -28.14 -14.16 -8.95
N ASN A 298 -27.08 -13.78 -9.68
CA ASN A 298 -25.77 -13.36 -9.12
C ASN A 298 -25.01 -14.45 -8.36
N VAL A 299 -25.34 -15.72 -8.61
CA VAL A 299 -24.62 -16.87 -8.05
C VAL A 299 -23.53 -17.29 -9.03
N PHE A 300 -22.34 -17.64 -8.56
CA PHE A 300 -21.26 -18.18 -9.39
C PHE A 300 -20.92 -19.62 -8.99
N LYS A 301 -20.51 -20.42 -9.98
CA LYS A 301 -19.97 -21.76 -9.75
C LYS A 301 -18.54 -21.63 -9.23
N PHE A 302 -18.33 -22.08 -8.01
CA PHE A 302 -17.05 -22.04 -7.33
C PHE A 302 -16.43 -23.44 -7.30
N ARG A 303 -15.20 -23.58 -7.78
CA ARG A 303 -14.40 -24.80 -7.62
C ARG A 303 -13.33 -24.55 -6.55
N PRO A 304 -13.42 -25.17 -5.36
CA PRO A 304 -12.43 -24.97 -4.32
C PRO A 304 -11.07 -25.56 -4.71
N CYS A 305 -10.00 -24.87 -4.31
CA CYS A 305 -8.68 -25.47 -4.23
C CYS A 305 -8.62 -26.36 -2.98
N LEU A 306 -8.48 -27.67 -3.17
CA LEU A 306 -8.53 -28.66 -2.08
C LEU A 306 -7.22 -28.72 -1.28
N ASP A 307 -6.08 -28.51 -1.95
CA ASP A 307 -4.79 -28.43 -1.28
C ASP A 307 -4.54 -26.99 -0.84
N LYS A 308 -4.71 -26.75 0.47
CA LYS A 308 -4.48 -25.44 1.09
C LYS A 308 -3.24 -25.53 1.96
N GLN A 309 -2.11 -25.11 1.41
CA GLN A 309 -0.87 -24.98 2.17
C GLN A 309 -0.56 -23.51 2.45
N PRO A 310 0.05 -23.19 3.61
CA PRO A 310 0.64 -21.88 3.81
C PRO A 310 1.74 -21.62 2.78
N PHE A 311 1.74 -20.44 2.19
CA PHE A 311 2.82 -19.96 1.34
C PHE A 311 4.08 -19.65 2.16
N PHE A 312 3.93 -19.14 3.38
CA PHE A 312 5.00 -19.00 4.36
C PHE A 312 4.50 -19.22 5.79
N ASN A 313 5.40 -19.65 6.67
CA ASN A 313 5.10 -19.93 8.09
C ASN A 313 5.59 -18.83 9.06
N LYS A 314 6.42 -17.90 8.58
CA LYS A 314 7.01 -16.81 9.37
C LYS A 314 6.80 -15.46 8.68
N PRO A 315 6.58 -14.36 9.43
CA PRO A 315 6.54 -14.28 10.90
C PRO A 315 5.31 -14.94 11.55
N PHE A 316 4.29 -15.26 10.76
CA PHE A 316 3.18 -16.13 11.14
C PHE A 316 2.68 -16.87 9.89
N GLU A 317 1.83 -17.87 10.08
CA GLU A 317 1.26 -18.68 9.01
C GLU A 317 0.41 -17.85 8.04
N SER A 318 0.74 -17.89 6.75
CA SER A 318 0.14 -17.02 5.74
C SER A 318 -1.36 -17.28 5.51
N THR A 319 -1.84 -18.49 5.81
CA THR A 319 -3.27 -18.86 5.74
C THR A 319 -4.15 -18.01 6.66
N LYS A 320 -3.58 -17.49 7.76
CA LYS A 320 -4.27 -16.58 8.70
C LYS A 320 -4.58 -15.22 8.06
N LEU A 321 -3.93 -14.90 6.95
CA LEU A 321 -4.17 -13.72 6.12
C LEU A 321 -4.83 -14.08 4.78
N ASP A 322 -5.37 -15.29 4.63
CA ASP A 322 -5.94 -15.78 3.37
C ASP A 322 -4.91 -15.82 2.22
N ILE A 323 -3.63 -16.09 2.52
CA ILE A 323 -2.54 -16.24 1.56
C ILE A 323 -2.11 -17.71 1.50
N TYR A 324 -2.24 -18.32 0.32
CA TYR A 324 -2.05 -19.76 0.08
C TYR A 324 -0.98 -19.99 -1.00
N LYS A 325 -0.40 -21.19 -1.02
CA LYS A 325 0.58 -21.63 -2.01
C LYS A 325 -0.02 -22.01 -3.35
#